data_AF-A0A1W9HJE7-F1
#
_entry.id   AF-A0A1W9HJE7-F1
#
_cell.length_a   1.000
_cell.length_b   1.000
_cell.length_c   1.000
_cell.angle_alpha   90.00
_cell.angle_beta   90.00
_cell.angle_gamma   90.00
#
_symmetry.space_group_name_H-M   'P 1'
#
loop_
_entity.id
_entity.type
_entity.pdbx_description
1 polymer ?
#
loop_
_entity_poly.entity_id
_entity_poly.type
_entity_poly.pdbx_seq_one_letter_code
_entity_poly.pdbx_strand_id
1 'polypeptide(L)'
;MPANFKTINLSIFETRCVECHGPNKKANNVDLSSYEKIMSKDIFPPLVIPGNPERSSLYQSVFRNDEFTMPKGRQRLSNKELQAIYEWIKNGALKDEMPKPKKPDEPTESEPEPDPGSNEPGGSDEAGGNEPGRGDSSKEPG
;
A
#
# COMPACT_ATOMS: atom_id res chain seq x y z
N MET A 1 6.61 23.00 2.03
CA MET A 1 7.17 22.23 3.15
C MET A 1 6.58 20.83 3.07
N PRO A 2 7.38 19.76 3.13
CA PRO A 2 6.84 18.40 3.11
C PRO A 2 5.90 18.25 4.30
N ALA A 3 4.66 17.85 4.03
CA ALA A 3 3.68 17.65 5.08
C ALA A 3 4.07 16.39 5.86
N ASN A 4 4.41 16.52 7.14
CA ASN A 4 4.57 15.41 8.07
C ASN A 4 3.40 15.41 9.06
N PHE A 5 3.28 14.34 9.84
CA PHE A 5 2.19 14.20 10.81
C PHE A 5 2.16 15.35 11.81
N LYS A 6 3.31 15.79 12.35
CA LYS A 6 3.36 16.90 13.32
C LYS A 6 2.72 18.17 12.77
N THR A 7 3.07 18.56 11.54
CA THR A 7 2.52 19.77 10.90
C THR A 7 1.02 19.64 10.61
N ILE A 8 0.58 18.48 10.10
CA ILE A 8 -0.84 18.25 9.84
C ILE A 8 -1.66 18.18 11.12
N ASN A 9 -1.12 17.57 12.17
CA ASN A 9 -1.80 17.43 13.45
C ASN A 9 -2.14 18.81 14.02
N LEU A 10 -1.14 19.70 14.11
CA LEU A 10 -1.31 21.06 14.63
C LEU A 10 -2.22 21.93 13.75
N SER A 11 -2.14 21.77 12.43
CA SER A 11 -2.86 22.67 11.50
C SER A 11 -4.29 22.23 11.21
N ILE A 12 -4.54 20.92 11.22
CA ILE A 12 -5.80 20.33 10.72
C ILE A 12 -6.43 19.41 11.76
N PHE A 13 -5.74 18.38 12.25
CA PHE A 13 -6.41 17.36 13.05
C PHE A 13 -6.88 17.89 14.41
N GLU A 14 -6.03 18.61 15.13
CA GLU A 14 -6.40 19.17 16.45
C GLU A 14 -7.57 20.15 16.35
N THR A 15 -7.61 20.96 15.29
CA THR A 15 -8.59 22.03 15.13
C THR A 15 -9.90 21.57 14.48
N ARG A 16 -9.85 20.56 13.61
CA ARG A 16 -11.00 20.13 12.80
C ARG A 16 -11.55 18.75 13.16
N CYS A 17 -10.76 17.88 13.78
CA CYS A 17 -11.05 16.45 13.85
C CYS A 17 -11.12 15.89 15.27
N VAL A 18 -10.15 16.24 16.13
CA VAL A 18 -9.92 15.61 17.44
C VAL A 18 -11.09 15.76 18.42
N GLU A 19 -11.93 16.79 18.25
CA GLU A 19 -13.11 16.96 19.10
C GLU A 19 -14.10 15.78 19.02
N CYS A 20 -14.23 15.16 17.85
CA CYS A 20 -15.10 14.00 17.62
C CYS A 20 -14.32 12.69 17.38
N HIS A 21 -13.04 12.79 17.03
CA HIS A 21 -12.14 11.68 16.71
C HIS A 21 -10.85 11.82 17.52
N GLY A 22 -10.97 11.85 18.83
CA GLY A 22 -9.86 12.01 19.77
C GLY A 22 -10.01 11.11 20.99
N PRO A 23 -9.14 11.25 22.01
CA PRO A 23 -9.12 10.36 23.15
C PRO A 23 -10.41 10.41 23.97
N ASN A 24 -11.05 11.58 24.02
CA ASN A 24 -12.29 11.81 24.78
C ASN A 24 -13.54 11.32 24.04
N LYS A 25 -13.48 11.25 22.70
CA LYS A 25 -14.60 10.87 21.84
C LYS A 25 -14.05 10.20 20.59
N LYS A 26 -14.26 8.89 20.48
CA LYS A 26 -13.79 8.07 19.37
C LYS A 26 -14.94 7.73 18.43
N ALA A 27 -15.48 8.73 17.73
CA ALA A 27 -16.56 8.45 16.78
C ALA A 27 -16.09 7.40 15.77
N ASN A 28 -16.88 6.33 15.60
CA ASN A 28 -16.56 5.15 14.80
C ASN A 28 -15.24 4.46 15.18
N ASN A 29 -14.83 4.51 16.45
CA ASN A 29 -13.56 3.97 16.95
C ASN A 29 -12.30 4.62 16.34
N VAL A 30 -12.45 5.78 15.69
CA VAL A 30 -11.35 6.53 15.08
C VAL A 30 -10.79 7.54 16.08
N ASP A 31 -9.47 7.54 16.22
CA ASP A 31 -8.71 8.49 17.03
C ASP A 31 -7.57 9.09 16.22
N LEU A 32 -7.66 10.38 15.94
CA LEU A 32 -6.72 11.14 15.12
C LEU A 32 -5.76 11.97 15.96
N SER A 33 -5.70 11.75 17.28
CA SER A 33 -4.87 12.55 18.19
C SER A 33 -3.40 12.12 18.23
N SER A 34 -3.04 10.97 17.66
CA SER A 34 -1.66 10.50 17.62
C SER A 34 -1.36 9.70 16.36
N TYR A 35 -0.09 9.73 15.95
CA TYR A 35 0.39 9.04 14.77
C TYR A 35 0.09 7.54 14.82
N GLU A 36 0.39 6.92 15.96
CA GLU A 36 0.26 5.48 16.18
C GLU A 36 -1.18 5.01 16.00
N LYS A 37 -2.16 5.83 16.41
CA LYS A 37 -3.58 5.53 16.28
C LYS A 37 -4.08 5.68 14.86
N ILE A 38 -3.64 6.73 14.16
CA ILE A 38 -3.99 6.94 12.75
C ILE A 38 -3.41 5.82 11.87
N MET A 39 -2.21 5.36 12.20
CA MET A 39 -1.52 4.30 11.47
C MET A 39 -1.90 2.88 11.96
N SER A 40 -2.80 2.77 12.93
CA SER A 40 -3.22 1.47 13.44
C SER A 40 -3.93 0.66 12.34
N LYS A 41 -3.69 -0.65 12.34
CA LYS A 41 -4.36 -1.63 11.48
C LYS A 41 -5.65 -2.18 12.10
N ASP A 42 -6.02 -1.70 13.29
CA ASP A 42 -7.20 -2.17 14.03
C ASP A 42 -8.51 -1.61 13.46
N ILE A 43 -8.42 -0.64 12.55
CA ILE A 43 -9.57 0.00 11.91
C ILE A 43 -9.65 -0.47 10.45
N PHE A 44 -10.82 -0.97 10.07
CA PHE A 44 -11.10 -1.41 8.70
C PHE A 44 -12.29 -0.64 8.11
N PRO A 45 -12.17 -0.08 6.89
CA PRO A 45 -10.96 -0.01 6.06
C PRO A 45 -9.86 0.88 6.68
N PRO A 46 -8.57 0.64 6.37
CA PRO A 46 -7.46 1.40 6.95
C PRO A 46 -7.64 2.91 6.80
N LEU A 47 -7.38 3.66 7.89
CA LEU A 47 -7.43 5.12 7.88
C LEU A 47 -6.45 5.71 6.88
N VAL A 48 -5.21 5.22 6.94
CA VAL A 48 -4.12 5.67 6.09
C VAL A 48 -3.43 4.47 5.47
N ILE A 49 -3.28 4.51 4.16
CA ILE A 49 -2.45 3.62 3.36
C ILE A 49 -1.31 4.50 2.82
N PRO A 50 -0.10 4.40 3.40
CA PRO A 50 1.06 5.16 2.94
C PRO A 50 1.27 4.99 1.43
N GLY A 51 1.41 6.10 0.71
CA GLY A 51 1.58 6.13 -0.74
C GLY A 51 0.27 6.04 -1.53
N ASN A 52 -0.88 5.82 -0.90
CA ASN A 52 -2.17 5.67 -1.60
C ASN A 52 -3.31 6.45 -0.91
N PRO A 53 -3.40 7.77 -1.14
CA PRO A 53 -4.47 8.61 -0.60
C PRO A 53 -5.87 8.16 -1.04
N GLU A 54 -6.03 7.73 -2.28
CA GLU A 54 -7.32 7.37 -2.86
C GLU A 54 -7.93 6.12 -2.22
N ARG A 55 -7.10 5.24 -1.66
CA ARG A 55 -7.55 4.05 -0.90
C ARG A 55 -7.54 4.26 0.61
N SER A 56 -7.11 5.42 1.08
CA SER A 56 -7.09 5.78 2.51
C SER A 56 -8.44 6.32 2.95
N SER A 57 -9.08 5.66 3.91
CA SER A 57 -10.45 6.05 4.33
C SER A 57 -10.49 7.45 4.96
N LEU A 58 -9.38 7.91 5.56
CA LEU A 58 -9.22 9.28 6.04
C LEU A 58 -9.43 10.30 4.92
N TYR A 59 -8.73 10.16 3.80
CA TYR A 59 -8.82 11.10 2.69
C TYR A 59 -10.18 11.01 1.99
N GLN A 60 -10.67 9.80 1.74
CA GLN A 60 -12.00 9.60 1.15
C GLN A 60 -13.09 10.29 1.97
N SER A 61 -13.03 10.22 3.31
CA SER A 61 -14.04 10.81 4.19
C SER A 61 -14.10 12.33 4.12
N VAL A 62 -12.98 13.00 3.84
CA VAL A 62 -12.94 14.48 3.73
C VAL A 62 -13.09 14.98 2.29
N PHE A 63 -12.73 14.17 1.31
CA PHE A 63 -12.78 14.52 -0.11
C PHE A 63 -14.20 14.43 -0.70
N ARG A 64 -14.98 13.43 -0.30
CA ARG A 64 -16.36 13.20 -0.80
C ARG A 64 -17.25 14.43 -0.62
N ASN A 65 -18.26 14.58 -1.48
CA ASN A 65 -19.21 15.68 -1.42
C ASN A 65 -20.66 15.21 -1.20
N ASP A 66 -20.86 14.48 -0.12
CA ASP A 66 -22.16 13.92 0.27
C ASP A 66 -22.42 14.06 1.79
N GLU A 67 -23.52 13.49 2.27
CA GLU A 67 -23.93 13.52 3.68
C GLU A 67 -22.94 12.86 4.65
N PHE A 68 -22.02 12.03 4.16
CA PHE A 68 -20.99 11.34 4.95
C PHE A 68 -19.67 12.12 4.99
N THR A 69 -19.60 13.29 4.35
CA THR A 69 -18.41 14.16 4.39
C THR A 69 -18.04 14.51 5.82
N MET A 70 -16.75 14.40 6.14
CA MET A 70 -16.16 14.94 7.35
C MET A 70 -15.56 16.34 7.13
N PRO A 71 -15.72 17.26 8.11
CA PRO A 71 -16.30 17.04 9.43
C PRO A 71 -17.84 17.23 9.41
N LYS A 72 -18.57 16.33 10.08
CA LYS A 72 -20.05 16.37 10.14
C LYS A 72 -20.55 17.66 10.81
N GLY A 73 -21.48 18.34 10.15
CA GLY A 73 -22.12 19.55 10.67
C GLY A 73 -21.19 20.76 10.82
N ARG A 74 -20.01 20.73 10.19
CA ARG A 74 -19.04 21.84 10.16
C ARG A 74 -18.70 22.25 8.74
N GLN A 75 -18.02 23.38 8.62
CA GLN A 75 -17.41 23.80 7.36
C GLN A 75 -16.49 22.69 6.83
N ARG A 76 -16.62 22.39 5.53
CA ARG A 76 -15.69 21.51 4.81
C ARG A 76 -14.26 22.02 4.90
N LEU A 77 -13.30 21.11 4.78
CA LEU A 77 -11.90 21.47 4.61
C LEU A 77 -11.72 22.30 3.34
N SER A 78 -10.86 23.30 3.42
CA SER A 78 -10.40 24.05 2.26
C SER A 78 -9.60 23.15 1.31
N ASN A 79 -9.52 23.53 0.03
CA ASN A 79 -8.69 22.81 -0.95
C ASN A 79 -7.23 22.69 -0.50
N LYS A 80 -6.71 23.68 0.24
CA LYS A 80 -5.35 23.66 0.78
C LYS A 80 -5.18 22.61 1.89
N GLU A 81 -6.16 22.48 2.78
CA GLU A 81 -6.16 21.45 3.84
C GLU A 81 -6.32 20.05 3.24
N LEU A 82 -7.21 19.88 2.26
CA LEU A 82 -7.37 18.62 1.53
C LEU A 82 -6.07 18.22 0.82
N GLN A 83 -5.42 19.16 0.12
CA GLN A 83 -4.16 18.90 -0.56
C GLN A 83 -3.04 18.54 0.43
N ALA A 84 -3.01 19.16 1.61
CA ALA A 84 -2.01 18.85 2.63
C ALA A 84 -2.15 17.40 3.13
N ILE A 85 -3.37 16.95 3.41
CA ILE A 85 -3.64 15.56 3.80
C ILE A 85 -3.26 14.60 2.67
N TYR A 86 -3.67 14.92 1.44
CA TYR A 86 -3.36 14.13 0.26
C TYR A 86 -1.85 13.94 0.08
N GLU A 87 -1.09 15.03 0.07
CA GLU A 87 0.36 15.00 -0.12
C GLU A 87 1.07 14.27 1.02
N TRP A 88 0.64 14.41 2.26
CA TRP A 88 1.24 13.67 3.37
C TRP A 88 1.05 12.16 3.21
N ILE A 89 -0.16 11.70 2.88
CA ILE A 89 -0.41 10.28 2.66
C ILE A 89 0.38 9.79 1.45
N LYS A 90 0.36 10.55 0.34
CA LYS A 90 1.09 10.24 -0.89
C LYS A 90 2.59 10.10 -0.66
N ASN A 91 3.17 10.95 0.20
CA ASN A 91 4.59 10.92 0.53
C ASN A 91 4.93 9.91 1.65
N GLY A 92 4.05 8.94 1.92
CA GLY A 92 4.33 7.83 2.84
C GLY A 92 3.84 8.04 4.27
N ALA A 93 2.96 9.03 4.51
CA ALA A 93 2.38 9.33 5.81
C ALA A 93 3.44 9.39 6.92
N LEU A 94 4.48 10.19 6.70
CA LEU A 94 5.62 10.25 7.61
C LEU A 94 5.24 10.87 8.96
N LYS A 95 5.75 10.28 10.04
CA LYS A 95 5.62 10.84 11.40
C LYS A 95 6.39 12.15 11.51
N ASP A 96 7.63 12.13 11.07
CA ASP A 96 8.60 13.23 11.12
C ASP A 96 9.01 13.67 9.70
N GLU A 97 9.99 14.58 9.58
CA GLU A 97 10.43 15.09 8.27
C GLU A 97 10.96 13.97 7.35
N MET A 98 10.80 14.19 6.04
CA MET A 98 11.43 13.36 5.01
C MET A 98 12.93 13.22 5.29
N PRO A 99 13.50 12.01 5.32
CA PRO A 99 14.93 11.90 5.08
C PRO A 99 15.20 12.56 3.73
N LYS A 100 16.21 13.46 3.67
CA LYS A 100 16.63 14.10 2.42
C LYS A 100 16.74 13.01 1.34
N PRO A 101 16.22 13.23 0.12
CA PRO A 101 16.36 12.25 -0.94
C PRO A 101 17.86 11.95 -1.08
N LYS A 102 18.27 10.72 -0.74
CA LYS A 102 19.45 10.15 -1.37
C LYS A 102 19.11 10.14 -2.85
N LYS A 103 20.00 10.67 -3.67
CA LYS A 103 19.84 10.67 -5.14
C LYS A 103 19.35 9.28 -5.57
N PRO A 104 18.48 9.18 -6.59
CA PRO A 104 18.09 7.87 -7.10
C PRO A 104 19.38 7.11 -7.43
N ASP A 105 19.66 6.05 -6.68
CA ASP A 105 20.59 5.03 -7.15
C ASP A 105 19.90 4.46 -8.40
N GLU A 106 20.49 4.84 -9.53
CA GLU A 106 20.58 4.17 -10.83
C GLU A 106 19.81 2.84 -10.97
N PRO A 107 19.11 2.61 -12.10
CA PRO A 107 18.40 1.35 -12.32
C PRO A 107 19.42 0.22 -12.45
N THR A 108 19.58 -0.59 -11.41
CA THR A 108 20.18 -1.92 -11.58
C THR A 108 19.10 -2.83 -12.14
N GLU A 109 19.02 -2.81 -13.46
CA GLU A 109 18.73 -4.01 -14.22
C GLU A 109 19.87 -5.00 -13.95
N SER A 110 19.54 -6.12 -13.31
CA SER A 110 20.29 -7.38 -13.43
C SER A 110 19.49 -8.51 -12.76
N GLU A 111 18.35 -8.89 -13.35
CA GLU A 111 18.03 -10.31 -13.39
C GLU A 111 18.66 -10.85 -14.67
N PRO A 112 19.69 -11.71 -14.61
CA PRO A 112 20.05 -12.48 -15.77
C PRO A 112 18.98 -13.57 -15.96
N GLU A 113 18.32 -13.54 -17.11
CA GLU A 113 17.54 -14.66 -17.62
C GLU A 113 18.42 -15.92 -17.68
N PRO A 114 17.98 -17.09 -17.19
CA PRO A 114 18.66 -18.34 -17.48
C PRO A 114 18.18 -18.88 -18.83
N ASP A 115 18.93 -18.64 -19.90
CA ASP A 115 18.78 -19.38 -21.17
C ASP A 115 19.60 -20.69 -21.12
N PRO A 116 19.09 -21.83 -21.59
CA PRO A 116 19.66 -23.16 -21.35
C PRO A 116 20.56 -23.61 -22.51
N GLY A 117 21.80 -24.01 -22.22
CA GLY A 117 22.66 -24.69 -23.19
C GLY A 117 23.96 -25.16 -22.51
N SER A 118 24.09 -26.45 -22.17
CA SER A 118 24.52 -27.56 -23.04
C SER A 118 26.05 -27.75 -23.09
N ASN A 119 26.44 -28.94 -22.62
CA ASN A 119 27.64 -29.75 -22.90
C ASN A 119 28.96 -29.48 -22.18
N GLU A 120 29.35 -30.46 -21.35
CA GLU A 120 30.69 -31.04 -21.33
C GLU A 120 30.58 -32.59 -21.40
N PRO A 121 31.53 -33.30 -22.05
CA PRO A 121 31.47 -34.75 -22.31
C PRO A 121 32.30 -35.56 -21.30
N GLY A 122 31.95 -36.85 -21.10
CA GLY A 122 32.82 -37.79 -20.38
C GLY A 122 32.11 -39.08 -20.00
N GLY A 123 32.32 -40.13 -20.78
CA GLY A 123 31.61 -41.40 -20.68
C GLY A 123 32.07 -42.33 -19.55
N SER A 124 31.23 -43.32 -19.26
CA SER A 124 31.62 -44.72 -19.13
C SER A 124 30.36 -45.58 -19.13
N ASP A 125 30.53 -46.71 -19.79
CA ASP A 125 29.60 -47.78 -20.12
C ASP A 125 28.87 -48.36 -18.90
N GLU A 126 27.65 -48.88 -19.08
CA GLU A 126 27.35 -50.30 -18.86
C GLU A 126 25.89 -50.65 -19.21
N ALA A 127 25.73 -51.90 -19.62
CA ALA A 127 24.63 -52.47 -20.38
C ALA A 127 23.44 -52.95 -19.54
N GLY A 128 22.27 -53.13 -20.19
CA GLY A 128 21.37 -54.25 -19.85
C GLY A 128 19.86 -54.05 -20.01
N GLY A 129 19.28 -54.64 -21.06
CA GLY A 129 17.91 -55.20 -21.16
C GLY A 129 16.70 -54.23 -21.09
N ASN A 130 15.52 -54.46 -21.66
CA ASN A 130 14.88 -55.59 -22.34
C ASN A 130 13.60 -55.06 -23.07
N GLU A 131 13.37 -55.58 -24.28
CA GLU A 131 12.17 -55.72 -25.14
C GLU A 131 11.06 -54.63 -25.34
N PRO A 132 10.45 -54.59 -26.55
CA PRO A 132 9.25 -53.80 -26.87
C PRO A 132 7.96 -54.64 -26.97
N GLY A 133 6.86 -54.18 -26.35
CA GLY A 133 5.49 -54.53 -26.72
C GLY A 133 4.81 -53.28 -27.29
N ARG A 134 4.63 -53.13 -28.62
CA ARG A 134 3.44 -53.51 -29.41
C ARG A 134 2.15 -52.99 -28.75
N GLY A 135 1.60 -51.86 -29.23
CA GLY A 135 0.51 -51.84 -30.24
C GLY A 135 -0.84 -51.91 -29.50
N ASP A 136 -1.99 -51.46 -29.97
CA ASP A 136 -2.45 -50.80 -31.17
C ASP A 136 -3.94 -50.45 -30.87
N SER A 137 -4.39 -49.30 -31.37
CA SER A 137 -5.75 -48.98 -31.81
C SER A 137 -7.01 -49.12 -30.92
N SER A 138 -7.93 -48.22 -31.30
CA SER A 138 -9.40 -48.28 -31.24
C SER A 138 -10.03 -47.56 -30.04
N LYS A 139 -10.59 -46.35 -30.21
CA LYS A 139 -11.85 -46.00 -30.90
C LYS A 139 -13.07 -46.62 -30.20
N GLU A 140 -13.85 -45.82 -29.46
CA GLU A 140 -15.18 -45.32 -29.84
C GLU A 140 -15.84 -44.53 -28.68
N PRO A 141 -16.78 -43.60 -28.97
CA PRO A 141 -17.43 -42.74 -27.98
C PRO A 141 -18.79 -43.29 -27.51
N GLY A 142 -19.21 -42.88 -26.32
CA GLY A 142 -20.57 -43.01 -25.79
C GLY A 142 -21.01 -41.69 -25.18
#